data_AF-A0AB73AG73-F1
#
_entry.id   AF-A0AB73AG73-F1
#
_cell.length_a   1.000
_cell.length_b   1.000
_cell.length_c   1.000
_cell.angle_alpha   90.00
_cell.angle_beta   90.00
_cell.angle_gamma   90.00
#
_symmetry.space_group_name_H-M   'P 1'
#
loop_
_entity.id
_entity.type
_entity.pdbx_description
1 polymer ?
#
loop_
_entity_poly.entity_id
_entity_poly.type
_entity_poly.pdbx_seq_one_letter_code
_entity_poly.pdbx_strand_id
1 'polypeptide(L)'
;MDNSFYLEDAEIIKQLFLKSPHLQSNSLYKGKMGIVLFLYEFANLTQNDAFKRFASFLLDLLWEDIEMDSPINLALGLSGIGVGIELLSQRKFIDCNNTSELCFELNNQIMTQNIYRLTDYTFETGLSGIIYYVLIHIKNNRHHSFDKVFLSEIFEKCIQIDQAKLNEISKFYISYYLDYFKGEKNNNLNPQLSHFINKKSVKNLKSMDDMGLYEGIVGYLYLKYFL
;
A
#
# COMPACT_ATOMS: atom_id res chain seq x y z
N MET A 1 9.23 -29.15 -1.91
CA MET A 1 8.08 -28.74 -2.75
C MET A 1 8.50 -28.89 -4.19
N ASP A 2 7.60 -29.38 -5.03
CA ASP A 2 7.88 -29.78 -6.40
C ASP A 2 8.13 -28.54 -7.28
N ASN A 3 9.25 -28.49 -8.00
CA ASN A 3 9.65 -27.35 -8.87
C ASN A 3 8.70 -27.17 -10.07
N SER A 4 7.70 -28.04 -10.23
CA SER A 4 6.68 -28.00 -11.28
C SER A 4 5.69 -26.84 -11.15
N PHE A 5 5.55 -26.24 -9.96
CA PHE A 5 4.47 -25.31 -9.63
C PHE A 5 4.53 -23.93 -10.31
N TYR A 6 5.73 -23.42 -10.65
CA TYR A 6 5.91 -22.12 -11.33
C TYR A 6 6.29 -22.26 -12.81
N LEU A 7 6.44 -23.48 -13.35
CA LEU A 7 6.78 -23.68 -14.76
C LEU A 7 5.69 -23.11 -15.70
N GLU A 8 4.42 -23.19 -15.30
CA GLU A 8 3.30 -22.66 -16.07
C GLU A 8 3.34 -21.13 -16.22
N ASP A 9 3.77 -20.42 -15.17
CA ASP A 9 3.85 -18.96 -15.15
C ASP A 9 5.29 -18.43 -15.30
N ALA A 10 6.24 -19.30 -15.65
CA ALA A 10 7.67 -18.95 -15.71
C ALA A 10 7.94 -17.78 -16.67
N GLU A 11 7.24 -17.72 -17.79
CA GLU A 11 7.36 -16.61 -18.74
C GLU A 11 6.78 -15.31 -18.17
N ILE A 12 5.65 -15.38 -17.44
CA ILE A 12 5.05 -14.20 -16.78
C ILE A 12 5.99 -13.66 -15.70
N ILE A 13 6.53 -14.55 -14.86
CA ILE A 13 7.50 -14.20 -13.81
C ILE A 13 8.77 -13.61 -14.44
N LYS A 14 9.28 -14.20 -15.52
CA LYS A 14 10.43 -13.66 -16.26
C LYS A 14 10.14 -12.26 -16.81
N GLN A 15 8.97 -12.03 -17.40
CA GLN A 15 8.59 -10.70 -17.87
C GLN A 15 8.47 -9.69 -16.72
N LEU A 16 7.95 -10.10 -15.57
CA LEU A 16 7.90 -9.28 -14.37
C LEU A 16 9.32 -8.87 -13.94
N PHE A 17 10.29 -9.79 -13.96
CA PHE A 17 11.69 -9.49 -13.66
C PHE A 17 12.32 -8.50 -14.66
N LEU A 18 12.02 -8.68 -15.95
CA LEU A 18 12.60 -7.84 -17.01
C LEU A 18 11.99 -6.44 -17.07
N LYS A 19 10.68 -6.31 -16.83
CA LYS A 19 9.94 -5.06 -17.06
C LYS A 19 9.77 -4.23 -15.79
N SER A 20 9.69 -4.84 -14.60
CA SER A 20 9.43 -4.10 -13.35
C SER A 20 10.47 -3.03 -12.98
N PRO A 21 11.79 -3.19 -13.23
CA PRO A 21 12.75 -2.12 -12.95
C PRO A 21 12.52 -0.87 -13.79
N HIS A 22 11.87 -1.00 -14.95
CA HIS A 22 11.59 0.08 -15.88
C HIS A 22 10.19 0.69 -15.71
N LEU A 23 9.43 0.26 -14.69
CA LEU A 23 8.14 0.88 -14.39
C LEU A 23 8.33 2.30 -13.88
N GLN A 24 7.61 3.25 -14.49
CA GLN A 24 7.58 4.64 -14.04
C GLN A 24 6.84 4.79 -12.72
N SER A 25 5.78 4.00 -12.49
CA SER A 25 5.01 4.09 -11.26
C SER A 25 5.69 3.32 -10.12
N ASN A 26 5.81 3.97 -8.97
CA ASN A 26 6.24 3.37 -7.70
C ASN A 26 5.06 2.93 -6.82
N SER A 27 3.83 3.15 -7.27
CA SER A 27 2.66 3.02 -6.41
C SER A 27 2.28 1.61 -6.02
N LEU A 28 1.38 1.50 -5.02
CA LEU A 28 0.83 0.24 -4.56
C LEU A 28 0.01 -0.48 -5.65
N TYR A 29 -0.89 0.24 -6.35
CA TYR A 29 -1.85 -0.42 -7.26
C TYR A 29 -1.25 -0.76 -8.61
N LYS A 30 -0.37 0.08 -9.15
CA LYS A 30 0.11 -0.01 -10.54
C LYS A 30 1.63 0.04 -10.67
N GLY A 31 2.36 0.06 -9.55
CA GLY A 31 3.79 0.31 -9.54
C GLY A 31 4.62 -0.74 -8.82
N LYS A 32 5.90 -0.40 -8.65
CA LYS A 32 6.92 -1.27 -8.05
C LYS A 32 6.51 -1.79 -6.67
N MET A 33 5.84 -0.99 -5.82
CA MET A 33 5.46 -1.43 -4.46
C MET A 33 4.56 -2.67 -4.44
N GLY A 34 3.54 -2.72 -5.32
CA GLY A 34 2.66 -3.88 -5.41
C GLY A 34 3.42 -5.15 -5.83
N ILE A 35 4.37 -5.01 -6.74
CA ILE A 35 5.26 -6.09 -7.20
C ILE A 35 6.19 -6.55 -6.07
N VAL A 36 6.80 -5.62 -5.34
CA VAL A 36 7.67 -5.91 -4.19
C VAL A 36 6.94 -6.75 -3.15
N LEU A 37 5.73 -6.34 -2.76
CA LEU A 37 4.91 -7.06 -1.78
C LEU A 37 4.61 -8.50 -2.24
N PHE A 38 4.23 -8.67 -3.50
CA PHE A 38 4.02 -10.00 -4.07
C PHE A 38 5.30 -10.84 -4.09
N LEU A 39 6.43 -10.28 -4.53
CA LEU A 39 7.68 -11.03 -4.65
C LEU A 39 8.22 -11.50 -3.30
N TYR A 40 8.06 -10.72 -2.23
CA TYR A 40 8.41 -11.19 -0.88
C TYR A 40 7.52 -12.35 -0.41
N GLU A 41 6.21 -12.25 -0.59
CA GLU A 41 5.28 -13.35 -0.28
C GLU A 41 5.61 -14.59 -1.13
N PHE A 42 5.94 -14.39 -2.42
CA PHE A 42 6.29 -15.47 -3.34
C PHE A 42 7.64 -16.11 -3.02
N ALA A 43 8.63 -15.32 -2.59
CA ALA A 43 9.90 -15.82 -2.08
C ALA A 43 9.70 -16.72 -0.86
N ASN A 44 8.83 -16.29 0.06
CA ASN A 44 8.49 -17.07 1.25
C ASN A 44 7.71 -18.35 0.91
N LEU A 45 6.81 -18.32 -0.07
CA LEU A 45 6.11 -19.51 -0.54
C LEU A 45 7.06 -20.52 -1.18
N THR A 46 7.93 -20.05 -2.07
CA THR A 46 8.82 -20.92 -2.88
C THR A 46 10.13 -21.27 -2.19
N GLN A 47 10.46 -20.61 -1.08
CA GLN A 47 11.76 -20.69 -0.39
C GLN A 47 12.94 -20.39 -1.33
N ASN A 48 12.73 -19.49 -2.29
CA ASN A 48 13.73 -19.09 -3.27
C ASN A 48 14.19 -17.65 -3.04
N ASP A 49 15.41 -17.53 -2.52
CA ASP A 49 16.05 -16.24 -2.21
C ASP A 49 16.24 -15.32 -3.42
N ALA A 50 16.20 -15.83 -4.66
CA ALA A 50 16.29 -14.98 -5.84
C ALA A 50 15.12 -13.99 -5.91
N PHE A 51 13.90 -14.42 -5.57
CA PHE A 51 12.73 -13.53 -5.50
C PHE A 51 12.89 -12.49 -4.39
N LYS A 52 13.41 -12.90 -3.23
CA LYS A 52 13.67 -11.98 -2.11
C LYS A 52 14.69 -10.91 -2.48
N ARG A 53 15.82 -11.31 -3.08
CA ARG A 53 16.87 -10.38 -3.54
C ARG A 53 16.34 -9.40 -4.58
N PHE A 54 15.53 -9.89 -5.52
CA PHE A 54 14.93 -9.03 -6.54
C PHE A 54 13.87 -8.08 -5.95
N ALA A 55 13.07 -8.53 -4.99
CA ALA A 55 12.14 -7.67 -4.25
C ALA A 55 12.87 -6.54 -3.50
N SER A 56 13.97 -6.87 -2.81
CA SER A 56 14.84 -5.87 -2.16
C SER A 56 15.39 -4.86 -3.17
N PHE A 57 15.93 -5.33 -4.29
CA PHE A 57 16.42 -4.45 -5.36
C PHE A 57 15.35 -3.50 -5.91
N LEU A 58 14.12 -4.00 -6.14
CA LEU A 58 13.02 -3.15 -6.58
C LEU A 58 12.57 -2.15 -5.51
N LEU A 59 12.67 -2.52 -4.23
CA LEU A 59 12.35 -1.63 -3.12
C LEU A 59 13.37 -0.49 -3.03
N ASP A 60 14.65 -0.79 -3.21
CA ASP A 60 15.72 0.22 -3.24
C ASP A 60 15.51 1.20 -4.41
N LEU A 61 15.27 0.69 -5.62
CA LEU A 61 14.93 1.51 -6.79
C LEU A 61 13.70 2.39 -6.56
N LEU A 62 12.65 1.82 -5.96
CA LEU A 62 11.45 2.58 -5.63
C LEU A 62 11.77 3.76 -4.72
N TRP A 63 12.66 3.56 -3.74
CA TRP A 63 13.00 4.57 -2.75
C TRP A 63 13.84 5.70 -3.34
N GLU A 64 14.77 5.36 -4.24
CA GLU A 64 15.56 6.34 -5.00
C GLU A 64 14.71 7.21 -5.94
N ASP A 65 13.59 6.67 -6.42
CA ASP A 65 12.68 7.31 -7.39
C ASP A 65 11.52 8.10 -6.73
N ILE A 66 11.49 8.32 -5.41
CA ILE A 66 10.41 9.11 -4.77
C ILE A 66 10.61 10.61 -5.02
N GLU A 67 9.68 11.23 -5.75
CA GLU A 67 9.71 12.65 -6.10
C GLU A 67 8.93 13.52 -5.09
N MET A 68 9.35 14.79 -4.91
CA MET A 68 8.72 15.75 -3.98
C MET A 68 7.25 16.09 -4.30
N ASP A 69 6.80 15.88 -5.52
CA ASP A 69 5.42 16.13 -5.99
C ASP A 69 4.63 14.84 -6.25
N SER A 70 5.16 13.70 -5.79
CA SER A 70 4.45 12.42 -5.79
C SER A 70 3.04 12.58 -5.21
N PRO A 71 1.99 12.01 -5.86
CA PRO A 71 0.66 12.00 -5.29
C PRO A 71 0.69 11.40 -3.88
N ILE A 72 -0.13 11.91 -2.97
CA ILE A 72 -0.15 11.40 -1.58
C ILE A 72 -1.12 10.24 -1.35
N ASN A 73 -1.97 9.93 -2.34
CA ASN A 73 -3.08 8.99 -2.19
C ASN A 73 -2.64 7.53 -2.04
N LEU A 74 -3.60 6.64 -1.78
CA LEU A 74 -3.34 5.22 -1.53
C LEU A 74 -2.99 4.46 -2.81
N ALA A 75 -3.77 4.64 -3.88
CA ALA A 75 -3.64 3.80 -5.07
C ALA A 75 -2.35 4.08 -5.84
N LEU A 76 -2.05 5.36 -6.04
CA LEU A 76 -1.01 5.86 -6.93
C LEU A 76 0.10 6.64 -6.21
N GLY A 77 0.04 6.74 -4.88
CA GLY A 77 0.83 7.70 -4.12
C GLY A 77 1.54 7.19 -2.89
N LEU A 78 2.08 8.15 -2.13
CA LEU A 78 2.90 7.94 -0.94
C LEU A 78 2.19 7.15 0.16
N SER A 79 0.89 7.37 0.39
CA SER A 79 0.15 6.60 1.40
C SER A 79 0.13 5.11 1.05
N GLY A 80 0.06 4.76 -0.25
CA GLY A 80 0.16 3.37 -0.71
C GLY A 80 1.53 2.76 -0.49
N ILE A 81 2.59 3.53 -0.75
CA ILE A 81 3.97 3.13 -0.46
C ILE A 81 4.14 2.89 1.04
N GLY A 82 3.68 3.83 1.87
CA GLY A 82 3.69 3.71 3.33
C GLY A 82 2.97 2.47 3.84
N VAL A 83 1.77 2.18 3.32
CA VAL A 83 1.05 0.92 3.63
C VAL A 83 1.88 -0.31 3.24
N GLY A 84 2.56 -0.26 2.10
CA GLY A 84 3.46 -1.32 1.67
C GLY A 84 4.61 -1.56 2.66
N ILE A 85 5.26 -0.51 3.14
CA ILE A 85 6.31 -0.62 4.15
C ILE A 85 5.79 -1.23 5.46
N GLU A 86 4.61 -0.82 5.91
CA GLU A 86 3.96 -1.40 7.10
C GLU A 86 3.69 -2.90 6.92
N LEU A 87 3.19 -3.32 5.74
CA LEU A 87 2.97 -4.72 5.42
C LEU A 87 4.28 -5.54 5.42
N LEU A 88 5.35 -5.00 4.82
CA LEU A 88 6.66 -5.66 4.79
C LEU A 88 7.23 -5.84 6.20
N SER A 89 7.12 -4.81 7.05
CA SER A 89 7.58 -4.85 8.44
C SER A 89 6.78 -5.85 9.28
N GLN A 90 5.44 -5.82 9.19
CA GLN A 90 4.57 -6.76 9.92
C GLN A 90 4.85 -8.23 9.59
N ARG A 91 5.23 -8.51 8.34
CA ARG A 91 5.60 -9.86 7.87
C ARG A 91 7.06 -10.23 8.14
N LYS A 92 7.88 -9.31 8.67
CA LYS A 92 9.33 -9.44 8.86
C LYS A 92 10.10 -9.72 7.55
N PHE A 93 9.62 -9.13 6.45
CA PHE A 93 10.30 -9.24 5.15
C PHE A 93 11.47 -8.26 5.01
N ILE A 94 11.39 -7.13 5.71
CA ILE A 94 12.47 -6.15 5.86
C ILE A 94 12.97 -6.14 7.31
N ASP A 95 14.26 -5.91 7.49
CA ASP A 95 14.87 -5.74 8.81
C ASP A 95 14.67 -4.29 9.27
N CYS A 96 13.43 -3.99 9.68
CA CYS A 96 13.04 -2.67 10.14
C CYS A 96 12.29 -2.80 11.46
N ASN A 97 12.94 -2.38 12.54
CA ASN A 97 12.34 -2.38 13.89
C ASN A 97 11.45 -1.14 14.15
N ASN A 98 11.51 -0.12 13.28
CA ASN A 98 10.79 1.14 13.43
C ASN A 98 10.46 1.74 12.06
N THR A 99 9.23 1.55 11.58
CA THR A 99 8.81 2.10 10.28
C THR A 99 8.63 3.61 10.32
N SER A 100 8.54 4.25 11.50
CA SER A 100 8.49 5.72 11.62
C SER A 100 9.74 6.41 11.09
N GLU A 101 10.91 5.82 11.34
CA GLU A 101 12.18 6.37 10.89
C GLU A 101 12.32 6.19 9.38
N LEU A 102 12.02 4.98 8.89
CA LEU A 102 12.06 4.68 7.47
C LEU A 102 11.07 5.55 6.67
N CYS A 103 9.85 5.76 7.17
CA CYS A 103 8.83 6.58 6.48
C CYS A 103 8.91 8.07 6.83
N PHE A 104 9.95 8.56 7.50
CA PHE A 104 9.98 9.94 8.02
C PHE A 104 9.80 10.99 6.91
N GLU A 105 10.61 10.92 5.86
CA GLU A 105 10.56 11.87 4.74
C GLU A 105 9.24 11.77 3.97
N LEU A 106 8.79 10.53 3.73
CA LEU A 106 7.50 10.23 3.10
C LEU A 106 6.35 10.87 3.89
N ASN A 107 6.35 10.72 5.22
CA ASN A 107 5.30 11.27 6.08
C ASN A 107 5.34 12.79 6.14
N ASN A 108 6.53 13.40 6.19
CA ASN A 108 6.67 14.85 6.09
C ASN A 108 6.07 15.39 4.80
N GLN A 109 6.31 14.72 3.67
CA GLN A 109 5.73 15.12 2.39
C GLN A 109 4.21 15.02 2.40
N ILE A 110 3.63 13.95 2.95
CA ILE A 110 2.17 13.83 3.13
C ILE A 110 1.62 14.99 3.99
N MET A 111 2.33 15.36 5.07
CA MET A 111 1.90 16.44 5.97
C MET A 111 1.96 17.84 5.34
N THR A 112 2.66 18.04 4.21
CA THR A 112 2.63 19.31 3.49
C THR A 112 1.28 19.59 2.82
N GLN A 113 0.43 18.56 2.66
CA GLN A 113 -0.87 18.69 2.03
C GLN A 113 -1.82 19.50 2.92
N ASN A 114 -2.46 20.52 2.33
CA ASN A 114 -3.58 21.19 2.98
C ASN A 114 -4.83 20.29 2.97
N ILE A 115 -5.12 19.69 4.13
CA ILE A 115 -6.24 18.76 4.33
C ILE A 115 -7.61 19.42 4.10
N TYR A 116 -7.77 20.70 4.45
CA TYR A 116 -9.04 21.40 4.29
C TYR A 116 -9.48 21.53 2.83
N ARG A 117 -8.51 21.59 1.90
CA ARG A 117 -8.75 21.69 0.45
C ARG A 117 -9.15 20.36 -0.19
N LEU A 118 -9.06 19.23 0.51
CA LEU A 118 -9.46 17.93 -0.03
C LEU A 118 -10.99 17.87 -0.19
N THR A 119 -11.44 17.50 -1.38
CA THR A 119 -12.85 17.27 -1.71
C THR A 119 -13.12 15.83 -2.12
N ASP A 120 -12.07 15.06 -2.40
CA ASP A 120 -12.15 13.62 -2.63
C ASP A 120 -12.00 12.87 -1.31
N TYR A 121 -13.00 12.06 -0.97
CA TYR A 121 -13.05 11.28 0.26
C TYR A 121 -12.96 9.77 0.01
N THR A 122 -12.74 9.36 -1.24
CA THR A 122 -12.64 7.95 -1.62
C THR A 122 -11.41 7.27 -1.01
N PHE A 123 -11.42 5.94 -1.02
CA PHE A 123 -10.35 5.12 -0.45
C PHE A 123 -9.09 5.12 -1.32
N GLU A 124 -9.26 5.05 -2.65
CA GLU A 124 -8.16 4.92 -3.59
C GLU A 124 -7.41 6.25 -3.77
N THR A 125 -8.13 7.35 -3.96
CA THR A 125 -7.56 8.64 -4.37
C THR A 125 -7.74 9.76 -3.33
N GLY A 126 -8.65 9.57 -2.38
CA GLY A 126 -9.07 10.61 -1.45
C GLY A 126 -8.60 10.45 0.00
N LEU A 127 -9.22 11.26 0.87
CA LEU A 127 -8.90 11.35 2.29
C LEU A 127 -8.99 10.01 3.03
N SER A 128 -9.93 9.13 2.65
CA SER A 128 -10.10 7.84 3.33
C SER A 128 -8.85 6.94 3.19
N GLY A 129 -8.15 6.98 2.06
CA GLY A 129 -6.92 6.22 1.87
C GLY A 129 -5.75 6.75 2.68
N ILE A 130 -5.66 8.08 2.79
CA ILE A 130 -4.66 8.76 3.64
C ILE A 130 -4.88 8.38 5.11
N ILE A 131 -6.14 8.49 5.57
CA ILE A 131 -6.55 8.09 6.93
C ILE A 131 -6.17 6.64 7.22
N TYR A 132 -6.41 5.74 6.26
CA TYR A 132 -6.07 4.32 6.42
C TYR A 132 -4.58 4.12 6.70
N TYR A 133 -3.70 4.77 5.94
CA TYR A 133 -2.27 4.71 6.18
C TYR A 133 -1.90 5.29 7.56
N VAL A 134 -2.38 6.50 7.87
CA VAL A 134 -2.13 7.18 9.15
C VAL A 134 -2.49 6.28 10.34
N LEU A 135 -3.67 5.64 10.30
CA LEU A 135 -4.14 4.76 11.37
C LEU A 135 -3.24 3.53 11.56
N ILE A 136 -2.78 2.90 10.48
CA ILE A 136 -1.87 1.75 10.56
C ILE A 136 -0.52 2.19 11.13
N HIS A 137 0.01 3.30 10.63
CA HIS A 137 1.32 3.81 11.01
C HIS A 137 1.38 4.19 12.50
N ILE A 138 0.37 4.91 13.00
CA ILE A 138 0.27 5.30 14.41
C ILE A 138 0.10 4.07 15.31
N LYS A 139 -0.68 3.07 14.87
CA LYS A 139 -0.89 1.85 15.63
C LYS A 139 0.39 1.05 15.80
N ASN A 140 1.19 0.93 14.74
CA ASN A 140 2.41 0.13 14.74
C ASN A 140 3.57 0.86 15.42
N ASN A 141 3.53 2.19 15.50
CA ASN A 141 4.64 2.99 16.02
C ASN A 141 4.22 3.89 17.19
N ARG A 142 4.74 3.59 18.39
CA ARG A 142 4.54 4.42 19.59
C ARG A 142 5.04 5.86 19.43
N HIS A 143 6.11 6.03 18.66
CA HIS A 143 6.68 7.32 18.29
C HIS A 143 6.59 7.44 16.76
N HIS A 144 5.39 7.77 16.27
CA HIS A 144 5.13 7.99 14.85
C HIS A 144 5.60 9.37 14.38
N SER A 145 5.85 9.51 13.08
CA SER A 145 6.33 10.76 12.48
C SER A 145 5.22 11.75 12.09
N PHE A 146 3.94 11.38 12.18
CA PHE A 146 2.83 12.33 12.02
C PHE A 146 2.72 13.27 13.22
N ASP A 147 2.73 14.59 12.99
CA ASP A 147 2.59 15.58 14.05
C ASP A 147 1.14 15.79 14.50
N LYS A 148 0.96 16.41 15.67
CA LYS A 148 -0.37 16.64 16.25
C LYS A 148 -1.21 17.63 15.46
N VAL A 149 -0.59 18.57 14.73
CA VAL A 149 -1.31 19.58 13.93
C VAL A 149 -2.00 18.87 12.79
N PHE A 150 -1.25 18.12 11.98
CA PHE A 150 -1.77 17.34 10.86
C PHE A 150 -2.90 16.39 11.29
N LEU A 151 -2.70 15.66 12.41
CA LEU A 151 -3.73 14.76 12.93
C LEU A 151 -5.01 15.50 13.35
N SER A 152 -4.88 16.70 13.92
CA SER A 152 -6.02 17.54 14.30
C SER A 152 -6.74 18.09 13.07
N GLU A 153 -6.01 18.50 12.01
CA GLU A 153 -6.61 18.96 10.76
C GLU A 153 -7.45 17.87 10.07
N ILE A 154 -6.96 16.62 10.04
CA ILE A 154 -7.75 15.48 9.57
C ILE A 154 -9.01 15.30 10.41
N PHE A 155 -8.90 15.40 11.74
CA PHE A 155 -10.04 15.23 12.63
C PHE A 155 -11.12 16.29 12.38
N GLU A 156 -10.72 17.56 12.33
CA GLU A 156 -11.63 18.68 12.05
C GLU A 156 -12.28 18.55 10.68
N LYS A 157 -11.51 18.17 9.65
CA LYS A 157 -12.05 17.91 8.32
C LYS A 157 -13.09 16.78 8.35
N CYS A 158 -12.80 15.66 9.03
CA CYS A 158 -13.71 14.53 9.14
C CYS A 158 -15.06 14.88 9.76
N ILE A 159 -15.09 15.78 10.77
CA ILE A 159 -16.33 16.25 11.41
C ILE A 159 -17.20 17.04 10.42
N GLN A 160 -16.59 17.79 9.51
CA GLN A 160 -17.29 18.64 8.55
C GLN A 160 -17.85 17.87 7.35
N ILE A 161 -17.49 16.60 7.17
CA ILE A 161 -17.92 15.80 6.02
C ILE A 161 -19.39 15.40 6.17
N ASP A 162 -20.17 15.69 5.13
CA ASP A 162 -21.51 15.15 4.95
C ASP A 162 -21.45 13.64 4.68
N GLN A 163 -21.84 12.85 5.69
CA GLN A 163 -21.82 11.39 5.67
C GLN A 163 -22.67 10.79 4.54
N ALA A 164 -23.69 11.51 4.04
CA ALA A 164 -24.53 11.03 2.94
C ALA A 164 -23.76 10.93 1.61
N LYS A 165 -22.62 11.62 1.48
CA LYS A 165 -21.78 11.63 0.26
C LYS A 165 -20.75 10.51 0.22
N LEU A 166 -20.58 9.78 1.32
CA LEU A 166 -19.53 8.77 1.46
C LEU A 166 -20.02 7.39 1.01
N ASN A 167 -19.15 6.62 0.37
CA ASN A 167 -19.36 5.18 0.22
C ASN A 167 -19.03 4.46 1.54
N GLU A 168 -19.45 3.19 1.67
CA GLU A 168 -19.31 2.43 2.91
C GLU A 168 -17.87 2.31 3.42
N ILE A 169 -16.90 2.12 2.51
CA ILE A 169 -15.48 2.03 2.86
C ILE A 169 -14.98 3.36 3.44
N SER A 170 -15.33 4.47 2.80
CA SER A 170 -14.93 5.80 3.22
C SER A 170 -15.56 6.18 4.55
N LYS A 171 -16.86 5.87 4.74
CA LYS A 171 -17.56 6.03 6.03
C LYS A 171 -16.87 5.27 7.14
N PHE A 172 -16.47 4.02 6.87
CA PHE A 172 -15.82 3.16 7.86
C PHE A 172 -14.52 3.79 8.36
N TYR A 173 -13.61 4.16 7.46
CA TYR A 173 -12.30 4.69 7.88
C TYR A 173 -12.38 6.10 8.47
N ILE A 174 -13.25 6.96 7.95
CA ILE A 174 -13.49 8.29 8.54
C ILE A 174 -14.05 8.14 9.96
N SER A 175 -15.07 7.31 10.17
CA SER A 175 -15.63 7.06 11.50
C SER A 175 -14.60 6.43 12.43
N TYR A 176 -13.80 5.49 11.93
CA TYR A 176 -12.73 4.88 12.70
C TYR A 176 -11.73 5.92 13.20
N TYR A 177 -11.33 6.86 12.36
CA TYR A 177 -10.41 7.93 12.74
C TYR A 177 -11.00 8.84 13.82
N LEU A 178 -12.29 9.17 13.73
CA LEU A 178 -12.99 9.94 14.75
C LEU A 178 -13.04 9.19 16.09
N ASP A 179 -13.36 7.90 16.08
CA ASP A 179 -13.38 7.04 17.28
C ASP A 179 -11.98 6.95 17.91
N TYR A 180 -10.92 6.81 17.10
CA TYR A 180 -9.54 6.80 17.56
C TYR A 180 -9.18 8.09 18.29
N PHE A 181 -9.50 9.24 17.70
CA PHE A 181 -9.14 10.55 18.26
C PHE A 181 -9.91 10.88 19.56
N LYS A 182 -11.13 10.35 19.72
CA LYS A 182 -11.91 10.47 20.96
C LYS A 182 -11.49 9.48 22.06
N GLY A 183 -10.56 8.56 21.76
CA GLY A 183 -10.17 7.49 22.68
C GLY A 183 -11.24 6.41 22.86
N GLU A 184 -12.19 6.31 21.91
CA GLU A 184 -13.42 5.51 22.08
C GLU A 184 -13.28 4.04 21.60
N LYS A 185 -12.21 3.61 20.91
CA LYS A 185 -12.09 2.20 20.49
C LYS A 185 -10.70 1.57 20.33
N ASN A 186 -10.75 0.25 20.58
CA ASN A 186 -9.84 -0.85 20.24
C ASN A 186 -10.43 -1.69 19.10
N ASN A 187 -10.17 -1.36 17.83
CA ASN A 187 -10.37 -2.29 16.73
C ASN A 187 -9.00 -2.67 16.14
N ASN A 188 -8.86 -3.93 15.73
CA ASN A 188 -7.62 -4.37 15.10
C ASN A 188 -7.66 -4.14 13.60
N LEU A 189 -7.23 -2.95 13.15
CA LEU A 189 -6.76 -2.78 11.78
C LEU A 189 -5.62 -3.77 11.54
N ASN A 190 -5.82 -4.66 10.57
CA ASN A 190 -4.83 -5.63 10.13
C ASN A 190 -4.78 -5.58 8.59
N PRO A 191 -3.86 -4.80 7.99
CA PRO A 191 -3.77 -4.72 6.55
C PRO A 191 -3.39 -6.08 5.96
N GLN A 192 -4.00 -6.43 4.84
CA GLN A 192 -3.67 -7.63 4.07
C GLN A 192 -3.55 -7.24 2.61
N LEU A 193 -2.58 -7.83 1.91
CA LEU A 193 -2.34 -7.51 0.50
C LEU A 193 -3.57 -7.78 -0.38
N SER A 194 -4.36 -8.80 -0.03
CA SER A 194 -5.60 -9.17 -0.72
C SER A 194 -6.67 -8.07 -0.74
N HIS A 195 -6.62 -7.09 0.17
CA HIS A 195 -7.56 -5.97 0.19
C HIS A 195 -7.33 -4.98 -0.97
N PHE A 196 -6.13 -4.99 -1.56
CA PHE A 196 -5.75 -4.07 -2.64
C PHE A 196 -5.83 -4.71 -4.02
N ILE A 197 -6.55 -5.84 -4.15
CA ILE A 197 -6.73 -6.57 -5.40
C ILE A 197 -8.21 -6.55 -5.79
N ASN A 198 -8.52 -6.03 -6.98
CA ASN A 198 -9.84 -6.17 -7.58
C ASN A 198 -10.00 -7.58 -8.14
N LYS A 199 -10.46 -8.50 -7.27
CA LYS A 199 -10.61 -9.93 -7.58
C LYS A 199 -11.45 -10.20 -8.82
N LYS A 200 -12.45 -9.36 -9.11
CA LYS A 200 -13.33 -9.51 -10.27
C LYS A 200 -12.59 -9.19 -11.56
N SER A 201 -11.82 -8.12 -11.58
CA SER A 201 -11.04 -7.69 -12.75
C SER A 201 -9.92 -8.68 -13.06
N VAL A 202 -9.11 -9.06 -12.07
CA VAL A 202 -7.95 -9.94 -12.31
C VAL A 202 -8.34 -11.37 -12.72
N LYS A 203 -9.51 -11.88 -12.31
CA LYS A 203 -10.04 -13.17 -12.79
C LYS A 203 -10.42 -13.15 -14.27
N ASN A 204 -10.66 -11.98 -14.83
CA ASN A 204 -11.06 -11.77 -16.22
C ASN A 204 -9.98 -10.97 -16.99
N LEU A 205 -8.70 -11.14 -16.61
CA LEU A 205 -7.59 -10.41 -17.20
C LEU A 205 -7.56 -10.63 -18.73
N LYS A 206 -7.67 -9.54 -19.50
CA LYS A 206 -7.70 -9.61 -20.98
C LYS A 206 -6.32 -9.48 -21.62
N SER A 207 -5.39 -8.82 -20.92
CA SER A 207 -4.01 -8.59 -21.37
C SER A 207 -3.04 -8.76 -20.20
N MET A 208 -1.83 -9.20 -20.51
CA MET A 208 -0.69 -9.34 -19.61
C MET A 208 0.27 -8.13 -19.71
N ASP A 209 -0.22 -6.96 -20.12
CA ASP A 209 0.62 -5.75 -20.20
C ASP A 209 0.66 -4.96 -18.88
N ASP A 210 -0.44 -4.97 -18.11
CA ASP A 210 -0.50 -4.29 -16.82
C ASP A 210 0.11 -5.18 -15.71
N MET A 211 1.25 -4.75 -15.17
CA MET A 211 1.95 -5.46 -14.08
C MET A 211 1.43 -5.08 -12.67
N GLY A 212 0.38 -4.27 -12.58
CA GLY A 212 -0.16 -3.78 -11.31
C GLY A 212 -0.73 -4.86 -10.39
N LEU A 213 -0.82 -4.52 -9.11
CA LEU A 213 -1.47 -5.32 -8.07
C LEU A 213 -3.00 -5.26 -8.14
N TYR A 214 -3.56 -4.08 -8.43
CA TYR A 214 -5.01 -3.87 -8.30
C TYR A 214 -5.81 -4.62 -9.37
N GLU A 215 -5.42 -4.48 -10.63
CA GLU A 215 -6.11 -5.09 -11.79
C GLU A 215 -5.16 -5.79 -12.77
N GLY A 216 -3.86 -5.84 -12.45
CA GLY A 216 -2.83 -6.39 -13.32
C GLY A 216 -2.42 -7.82 -12.98
N ILE A 217 -1.34 -8.24 -13.62
CA ILE A 217 -0.75 -9.57 -13.51
C ILE A 217 -0.38 -9.92 -12.07
N VAL A 218 0.18 -8.98 -11.31
CA VAL A 218 0.58 -9.26 -9.93
C VAL A 218 -0.62 -9.61 -9.06
N GLY A 219 -1.74 -8.89 -9.25
CA GLY A 219 -2.99 -9.24 -8.59
C GLY A 219 -3.49 -10.63 -8.98
N TYR A 220 -3.39 -10.98 -10.27
CA TYR A 220 -3.73 -12.32 -10.77
C TYR A 220 -2.85 -13.42 -10.14
N LEU A 221 -1.53 -13.25 -10.15
CA LEU A 221 -0.58 -14.22 -9.58
C LEU A 221 -0.80 -14.36 -8.07
N TYR A 222 -1.04 -13.25 -7.37
CA TYR A 222 -1.33 -13.30 -5.93
C TYR A 222 -2.59 -14.12 -5.65
N LEU A 223 -3.67 -13.95 -6.44
CA LEU A 223 -4.84 -14.81 -6.29
C LEU A 223 -4.47 -16.28 -6.54
N LYS A 224 -3.81 -16.60 -7.65
CA LYS A 224 -3.48 -17.98 -8.03
C LYS A 224 -2.69 -18.73 -6.95
N TYR A 225 -1.77 -18.04 -6.27
CA TYR A 225 -0.83 -18.67 -5.35
C TYR A 225 -1.22 -18.61 -3.87
N PHE A 226 -2.08 -17.65 -3.47
CA PHE A 226 -2.35 -17.39 -2.05
C PHE A 226 -3.84 -17.42 -1.67
N LEU A 227 -4.78 -17.55 -2.62
CA LEU A 227 -6.23 -17.51 -2.37
C LEU A 227 -7.02 -18.55 -3.18
#